data_AF-A0A0J6VZ23-F1
#
_entry.id   AF-A0A0J6VZ23-F1
#
_cell.length_a   1.000
_cell.length_b   1.000
_cell.length_c   1.000
_cell.angle_alpha   90.00
_cell.angle_beta   90.00
_cell.angle_gamma   90.00
#
_symmetry.space_group_name_H-M   'P 1'
#
loop_
_entity.id
_entity.type
_entity.pdbx_description
1 polymer ?
#
loop_
_entity_poly.entity_id
_entity_poly.type
_entity_poly.pdbx_seq_one_letter_code
_entity_poly.pdbx_strand_id
1 'polypeptide(L)' 'MSTLWVYLRIQLMTFVCGIVGPIFLFVYFAAQPDTTIRWMYWWGLLITVADILVALAITDSVTRRDRETAARRAGQDAS' A
#
# COMPACT_ATOMS: atom_id res chain seq x y z
N MET A 1 25.07 1.73 -1.98
CA MET A 1 24.21 0.71 -1.34
C MET A 1 23.65 -0.20 -2.42
N SER A 2 23.79 -1.53 -2.27
CA SER A 2 23.25 -2.51 -3.22
C SER A 2 21.75 -2.31 -3.43
N THR A 3 21.29 -2.18 -4.67
CA THR A 3 19.88 -2.02 -5.04
C THR A 3 18.98 -3.06 -4.37
N LEU A 4 19.51 -4.28 -4.17
CA LEU A 4 18.83 -5.36 -3.46
C LEU A 4 18.48 -4.98 -2.03
N TRP A 5 19.38 -4.28 -1.32
CA TRP A 5 19.18 -3.88 0.07
C TRP A 5 18.12 -2.77 0.20
N VAL A 6 18.07 -1.86 -0.77
CA VAL A 6 17.02 -0.82 -0.84
C VAL A 6 15.66 -1.45 -1.12
N TYR A 7 15.59 -2.38 -2.07
CA TYR A 7 14.36 -3.09 -2.42
C TYR A 7 13.82 -3.90 -1.24
N LEU A 8 14.68 -4.65 -0.54
CA LEU A 8 14.32 -5.46 0.62
C LEU A 8 13.80 -4.59 1.76
N ARG A 9 14.42 -3.42 1.99
CA ARG A 9 13.97 -2.47 3.00
C ARG A 9 12.60 -1.86 2.67
N ILE A 10 12.38 -1.47 1.42
CA ILE A 10 11.08 -0.93 0.98
C ILE A 10 10.01 -2.02 1.07
N GLN A 11 10.30 -3.25 0.62
CA GLN A 11 9.38 -4.38 0.68
C GLN A 11 8.98 -4.71 2.12
N LEU A 12 9.94 -4.73 3.04
CA LEU A 12 9.66 -4.94 4.46
C LEU A 12 8.75 -3.83 5.01
N MET A 13 9.02 -2.57 4.64
CA MET A 13 8.24 -1.42 5.07
C MET A 13 6.81 -1.47 4.52
N THR A 14 6.64 -1.84 3.25
CA THR A 14 5.33 -2.07 2.63
C THR A 14 4.59 -3.24 3.27
N PHE A 15 5.29 -4.32 3.63
CA PHE A 15 4.67 -5.49 4.27
C PHE A 15 4.19 -5.13 5.69
N VAL A 16 4.98 -4.36 6.43
CA VAL A 16 4.61 -3.87 7.76
C VAL A 16 3.44 -2.88 7.63
N CYS A 17 3.52 -1.85 6.79
CA CYS A 17 2.44 -0.87 6.64
C CYS A 17 1.14 -1.47 6.07
N GLY A 18 1.24 -2.35 5.07
CA GLY A 18 0.09 -2.93 4.38
C GLY A 18 -0.67 -4.00 5.18
N ILE A 19 0.01 -4.72 6.09
CA ILE A 19 -0.64 -5.72 6.95
C ILE A 19 -1.06 -5.13 8.32
N VAL A 20 -0.49 -3.99 8.72
CA VAL A 20 -0.86 -3.34 9.99
C VAL A 20 -2.36 -3.04 10.06
N GLY A 21 -2.99 -2.58 8.97
CA GLY A 21 -4.43 -2.34 8.92
C GLY A 21 -5.30 -3.58 9.21
N PRO A 22 -5.13 -4.67 8.44
CA PRO A 22 -5.80 -5.95 8.69
C PRO A 22 -5.57 -6.52 10.09
N ILE A 23 -4.34 -6.48 10.61
CA ILE A 23 -4.02 -6.98 11.97
C ILE A 23 -4.78 -6.20 13.03
N PHE A 24 -4.83 -4.87 12.92
CA PHE A 24 -5.49 -4.02 13.92
C PHE A 24 -7.01 -4.28 13.96
N LEU A 25 -7.63 -4.43 12.80
CA LEU A 25 -9.03 -4.82 12.70
C LEU A 25 -9.26 -6.22 13.27
N PHE A 26 -8.40 -7.18 12.97
CA PHE A 26 -8.49 -8.54 13.50
C PHE A 26 -8.39 -8.57 15.02
N VAL A 27 -7.46 -7.81 15.61
CA VAL A 27 -7.31 -7.67 17.07
C VAL A 27 -8.52 -7.00 17.69
N TYR A 28 -9.09 -5.97 17.06
CA TYR A 28 -10.30 -5.31 17.57
C TYR A 28 -11.52 -6.25 17.64
N PHE A 29 -11.69 -7.13 16.64
CA PHE A 29 -12.77 -8.11 16.66
C PHE A 29 -12.48 -9.32 17.56
N ALA A 30 -11.21 -9.69 17.74
CA ALA A 30 -10.80 -10.80 18.60
C ALA A 30 -10.77 -10.43 20.10
N ALA A 31 -10.40 -9.19 20.43
CA ALA A 31 -10.56 -8.66 21.77
C ALA A 31 -12.05 -8.38 22.00
N GLN A 32 -12.65 -9.00 23.01
CA GLN A 32 -14.02 -8.72 23.44
C GLN A 32 -14.28 -7.20 23.48
N PRO A 33 -15.49 -6.72 23.13
CA PRO A 33 -15.79 -5.31 22.89
C PRO A 33 -15.76 -4.49 24.19
N ASP A 34 -14.56 -4.30 24.72
CA ASP A 34 -14.30 -3.42 25.83
C ASP A 34 -14.24 -1.99 25.31
N THR A 35 -14.99 -1.10 25.96
CA THR A 35 -15.10 0.32 25.58
C THR A 35 -13.75 1.03 25.52
N THR A 36 -12.72 0.52 26.21
CA THR A 36 -11.36 1.06 26.21
C THR A 36 -10.65 0.90 24.86
N ILE A 37 -11.02 -0.11 24.06
CA ILE A 37 -10.32 -0.47 22.80
C ILE A 37 -10.99 0.19 21.58
N ARG A 38 -12.10 0.92 21.75
CA ARG A 38 -12.81 1.60 20.64
C ARG A 38 -11.95 2.60 19.87
N TRP A 39 -10.94 3.17 20.53
CA TRP A 39 -9.99 4.07 19.89
C TRP A 39 -9.08 3.34 18.88
N MET A 40 -8.74 2.07 19.14
CA MET A 40 -8.00 1.24 18.20
C MET A 40 -8.81 0.96 16.92
N TYR A 41 -10.12 0.77 17.01
CA TYR A 41 -10.96 0.54 15.83
C TYR A 41 -10.89 1.71 14.85
N TRP A 42 -11.08 2.94 15.34
CA TRP A 42 -11.07 4.14 14.50
C TRP A 42 -9.70 4.39 13.87
N TRP A 43 -8.61 4.19 14.62
CA TRP A 43 -7.27 4.30 14.07
C TRP A 43 -6.93 3.18 13.10
N GLY A 44 -7.31 1.94 13.40
CA GLY A 44 -7.13 0.80 12.51
C GLY A 44 -7.86 1.00 11.18
N LEU A 45 -9.11 1.47 11.23
CA LEU A 45 -9.90 1.80 10.05
C LEU A 45 -9.24 2.92 9.23
N LEU A 46 -8.81 4.01 9.88
CA LEU A 46 -8.16 5.14 9.23
C LEU A 46 -6.86 4.73 8.55
N ILE A 47 -6.00 3.96 9.24
CA ILE A 47 -4.73 3.46 8.69
C ILE A 47 -5.00 2.53 7.51
N THR A 48 -5.99 1.63 7.61
CA THR A 48 -6.35 0.72 6.51
C THR A 48 -6.83 1.50 5.28
N VAL A 49 -7.71 2.49 5.46
CA VAL A 49 -8.19 3.32 4.36
C VAL A 49 -7.04 4.11 3.73
N ALA A 50 -6.17 4.71 4.55
CA ALA A 50 -5.01 5.44 4.06
C ALA A 50 -4.07 4.52 3.25
N ASP A 51 -3.82 3.30 3.72
CA ASP A 51 -2.98 2.32 3.03
C ASP A 51 -3.56 1.94 1.65
N ILE A 52 -4.87 1.67 1.58
CA ILE A 52 -5.57 1.39 0.31
C ILE A 52 -5.49 2.58 -0.66
N LEU A 53 -5.66 3.81 -0.16
CA LEU A 53 -5.57 5.01 -0.99
C LEU A 53 -4.15 5.22 -1.54
N VAL A 54 -3.12 4.97 -0.73
CA VAL A 54 -1.72 5.01 -1.17
C VAL A 54 -1.46 3.93 -2.21
N ALA A 55 -1.95 2.70 -2.00
CA ALA A 55 -1.82 1.63 -2.98
C ALA A 55 -2.46 2.00 -4.33
N LEU A 56 -3.70 2.53 -4.30
CA LEU A 56 -4.40 3.00 -5.51
C LEU A 56 -3.64 4.14 -6.21
N ALA A 57 -3.12 5.11 -5.45
CA ALA A 57 -2.36 6.22 -6.01
C ALA A 57 -1.06 5.75 -6.70
N ILE A 58 -0.36 4.79 -6.09
CA ILE A 58 0.83 4.17 -6.68
C ILE A 58 0.43 3.41 -7.95
N THR A 59 -0.61 2.57 -7.91
CA THR A 59 -1.08 1.81 -9.08
C THR A 59 -1.48 2.72 -10.23
N ASP A 60 -2.18 3.84 -9.99
CA ASP A 60 -2.51 4.83 -11.03
C ASP A 60 -1.24 5.44 -11.63
N SER A 61 -0.28 5.83 -10.78
CA SER A 61 0.98 6.44 -11.23
C SER A 61 1.82 5.47 -12.08
N VAL A 62 1.85 4.18 -11.73
CA VAL A 62 2.56 3.13 -12.48
C VAL A 62 1.85 2.86 -13.81
N THR A 63 0.54 2.66 -13.78
CA THR A 63 -0.26 2.39 -14.99
C THR A 63 -0.15 3.52 -16.02
N ARG A 64 -0.12 4.79 -15.55
CA ARG A 64 0.05 5.96 -16.41
C ARG A 64 1.43 5.97 -17.09
N ARG A 65 2.50 5.71 -16.33
CA ARG A 65 3.87 5.61 -16.86
C ARG A 65 4.02 4.48 -17.87
N ASP A 66 3.38 3.33 -17.63
CA ASP A 66 3.41 2.19 -18.55
C ASP A 66 2.75 2.54 -19.90
N ARG A 67 1.62 3.26 -19.89
CA ARG A 67 0.96 3.74 -21.11
C ARG A 67 1.81 4.73 -21.89
N GLU A 68 2.43 5.71 -21.22
CA GLU A 68 3.33 6.66 -21.86
C GLU A 68 4.54 5.96 -22.49
N THR A 69 5.10 4.96 -21.80
CA THR A 69 6.23 4.17 -22.30
C THR A 69 5.82 3.33 -23.52
N ALA A 70 4.65 2.69 -23.47
CA ALA A 70 4.11 1.92 -24.60
C ALA A 70 3.83 2.80 -25.82
N ALA A 71 3.26 3.99 -25.63
CA ALA A 71 3.01 4.94 -26.71
C ALA A 71 4.30 5.43 -27.39
N ARG A 72 5.36 5.69 -26.60
CA ARG A 72 6.68 6.04 -27.15
C ARG A 72 7.29 4.93 -27.99
N ARG A 73 7.19 3.67 -27.52
CA ARG A 73 7.67 2.50 -28.29
C ARG A 73 6.92 2.35 -29.61
N ALA A 74 5.59 2.42 -29.58
CA ALA A 74 4.78 2.34 -30.79
C ALA A 74 5.09 3.45 -31.82
N GLY A 75 5.47 4.64 -31.36
CA GLY A 75 5.93 5.72 -32.25
C GLY A 75 7.33 5.51 -32.83
N GLN A 76 8.23 4.83 -32.12
CA GLN A 76 9.57 4.48 -32.59
C GLN A 76 9.58 3.34 -33.62
N ASP A 77 8.64 2.40 -33.52
CA ASP A 77 8.53 1.28 -34.47
C ASP A 77 7.87 1.70 -35.81
N ALA A 78 7.27 2.91 -35.84
CA ALA A 78 6.58 3.47 -37.01
C ALA A 78 7.43 4.46 -37.84
N SER A 79 8.68 4.71 -37.42
CA SER A 79 9.66 5.62 -38.06
C SER A 79 10.84 4.85 -38.63
#